data_AF-X0U6K7-F1
#
_entry.id   AF-X0U6K7-F1
#
_cell.length_a   1.000
_cell.length_b   1.000
_cell.length_c   1.000
_cell.angle_alpha   90.00
_cell.angle_beta   90.00
_cell.angle_gamma   90.00
#
_symmetry.space_group_name_H-M   'P 1'
#
loop_
_entity.id
_entity.type
_entity.pdbx_description
1 polymer ?
#
loop_
_entity_poly.entity_id
_entity_poly.type
_entity_poly.pdbx_seq_one_letter_code
_entity_poly.pdbx_strand_id
1 'polypeptide(L)'
;MYCGGQGIYVYYLARELQKLGHQVEIIGAPPYPTPPDGVKLHKLRSYSYYQSPDDRTLGYALLRSPLNLYELATSFSGTFPEPLAFTIRAYYKLKKLLSHDRFDII
;
A
#
# COMPACT_ATOMS: atom_id res chain seq x y z
N MET A 1 0.48 0.26 19.51
CA MET A 1 -0.31 0.06 18.28
C MET A 1 -0.60 1.45 17.70
N TYR A 2 0.18 1.91 16.73
CA TYR A 2 -0.04 3.19 16.05
C TYR A 2 -0.38 2.91 14.58
N CYS A 3 -1.58 2.40 14.35
CA CYS A 3 -2.18 2.45 13.03
C CYS A 3 -3.05 3.71 13.01
N GLY A 4 -2.80 4.63 12.08
CA GLY A 4 -3.75 5.71 11.81
C GLY A 4 -5.14 5.15 11.47
N GLY A 5 -6.16 6.03 11.47
CA GLY A 5 -7.59 5.65 11.54
C GLY A 5 -8.06 4.49 10.65
N GLN A 6 -7.54 4.33 9.44
CA GLN A 6 -7.97 3.26 8.52
C GLN A 6 -7.35 1.88 8.81
N GLY A 7 -6.14 1.81 9.34
CA GLY A 7 -5.42 0.54 9.49
C GLY A 7 -5.94 -0.35 10.62
N ILE A 8 -6.68 0.23 11.58
CA ILE A 8 -7.28 -0.51 12.69
C ILE A 8 -8.40 -1.45 12.23
N TYR A 9 -9.18 -1.04 11.23
CA TYR A 9 -10.25 -1.87 10.66
C TYR A 9 -9.69 -3.09 9.94
N VAL A 10 -8.65 -2.87 9.12
CA VAL A 10 -7.95 -3.95 8.41
C VAL A 10 -7.36 -4.96 9.38
N TYR A 11 -6.77 -4.50 10.49
CA TYR A 11 -6.23 -5.38 11.52
C TYR A 11 -7.29 -6.31 12.12
N TYR A 12 -8.39 -5.74 12.62
CA TYR A 12 -9.43 -6.53 13.28
C TYR A 12 -10.13 -7.47 12.31
N LEU A 13 -10.41 -7.02 11.08
CA LEU A 13 -11.00 -7.87 10.06
C LEU A 13 -10.09 -9.05 9.72
N ALA A 14 -8.80 -8.80 9.45
CA ALA A 14 -7.85 -9.86 9.14
C ALA A 14 -7.69 -10.85 10.30
N ARG A 15 -7.67 -10.35 11.55
CA ARG A 15 -7.58 -11.18 12.75
C ARG A 15 -8.79 -12.10 12.90
N GLU A 16 -10.01 -11.58 12.74
CA GLU A 16 -11.21 -12.41 12.91
C GLU A 16 -11.35 -13.42 11.75
N LEU A 17 -11.05 -13.03 10.51
CA LEU A 17 -11.02 -13.98 9.38
C LEU A 17 -9.99 -15.09 9.59
N GLN A 18 -8.81 -14.74 10.10
CA GLN A 18 -7.80 -15.74 10.43
C GLN A 18 -8.24 -16.70 11.53
N LYS A 19 -8.91 -16.20 12.59
CA LYS A 19 -9.45 -17.06 13.66
C LYS A 19 -10.50 -18.05 13.14
N LEU A 20 -11.22 -17.70 12.07
CA LEU A 20 -12.14 -18.59 11.37
C LEU A 20 -11.43 -19.63 10.48
N GLY A 21 -10.09 -19.60 10.40
CA GLY A 21 -9.27 -20.53 9.63
C GLY A 21 -8.95 -20.07 8.21
N HIS A 22 -9.29 -18.83 7.84
CA HIS A 22 -8.96 -18.29 6.52
C HIS A 22 -7.49 -17.85 6.44
N GLN A 23 -6.89 -18.04 5.26
CA GLN A 23 -5.61 -17.44 4.93
C GLN A 23 -5.85 -16.01 4.44
N VAL A 24 -5.28 -15.03 5.14
CA VAL A 24 -5.48 -13.62 4.84
C VAL A 24 -4.15 -12.98 4.45
N GLU A 25 -4.16 -12.23 3.36
CA GLU A 25 -3.04 -11.41 2.92
C GLU A 25 -3.48 -9.94 2.80
N ILE A 26 -2.68 -9.01 3.31
CA ILE A 26 -2.96 -7.57 3.28
C ILE A 26 -2.01 -6.91 2.27
N ILE A 27 -2.53 -6.03 1.43
CA ILE A 27 -1.71 -5.11 0.62
C ILE A 27 -1.76 -3.73 1.28
N GLY A 28 -0.62 -3.20 1.70
CA GLY A 28 -0.54 -1.94 2.45
C GLY A 28 0.63 -1.06 2.03
N ALA A 29 0.46 0.25 2.19
CA ALA A 29 1.48 1.27 1.99
C ALA A 29 1.79 1.99 3.32
N PRO A 30 2.85 2.82 3.38
CA PRO A 30 3.13 3.64 4.54
C PRO A 30 1.94 4.55 4.93
N PRO A 31 1.69 4.77 6.23
CA PRO A 31 2.26 4.04 7.36
C PRO A 31 1.77 2.59 7.35
N TYR A 32 2.71 1.64 7.34
CA TYR A 32 2.38 0.23 7.18
C TYR A 32 1.52 -0.26 8.35
N PRO A 33 0.40 -0.97 8.10
CA PRO A 33 -0.35 -1.58 9.17
C PRO A 33 0.50 -2.65 9.86
N THR A 34 0.28 -2.82 11.17
CA THR A 34 0.84 -3.99 11.88
C THR A 34 -0.13 -5.15 11.64
N PRO A 35 0.23 -6.19 10.86
CA PRO A 35 -0.67 -7.32 10.65
C PRO A 35 -0.75 -8.18 11.93
N PRO A 36 -1.88 -8.89 12.17
CA PRO A 36 -1.93 -9.92 13.19
C PRO A 36 -1.03 -11.12 12.83
N ASP A 37 -0.64 -11.89 13.84
CA ASP A 37 0.31 -13.01 13.68
C ASP A 37 -0.17 -14.03 12.66
N GLY A 38 0.63 -14.33 11.64
CA GLY A 38 0.27 -15.29 10.58
C GLY A 38 -0.49 -14.68 9.39
N VAL A 39 -0.79 -13.38 9.41
CA VAL A 39 -1.30 -12.64 8.24
C VAL A 39 -0.14 -12.01 7.47
N LYS A 40 -0.08 -12.25 6.17
CA LYS A 40 1.00 -11.78 5.31
C LYS A 40 0.75 -10.34 4.85
N LEU A 41 1.68 -9.44 5.11
CA LEU A 41 1.62 -8.06 4.64
C LEU A 41 2.50 -7.85 3.39
N HIS A 42 1.89 -7.55 2.26
CA HIS A 42 2.54 -7.05 1.06
C HIS A 42 2.75 -5.54 1.18
N LYS A 43 3.99 -5.17 1.50
CA LYS A 43 4.42 -3.78 1.58
C LYS A 43 4.60 -3.20 0.19
N LEU A 44 3.73 -2.27 -0.19
CA LEU A 44 3.93 -1.41 -1.36
C LEU A 44 4.86 -0.27 -0.99
N ARG A 45 5.75 0.08 -1.92
CA ARG A 45 6.52 1.32 -1.82
C ARG A 45 5.59 2.48 -2.17
N SER A 46 5.57 3.50 -1.32
CA SER A 46 4.94 4.79 -1.61
C SER A 46 5.95 5.88 -1.30
N TYR A 47 6.10 6.82 -2.22
CA TYR A 47 6.89 8.03 -2.02
C TYR A 47 5.90 9.08 -1.51
N SER A 48 5.70 9.17 -0.20
CA SER A 48 4.82 10.21 0.37
C SER A 48 5.57 11.54 0.32
N TYR A 49 5.41 12.26 -0.79
CA TYR A 49 5.95 13.61 -0.96
C TYR A 49 5.26 14.63 -0.03
N TYR A 50 4.12 14.26 0.58
CA TYR A 50 3.35 15.11 1.47
C TYR A 50 3.79 15.02 2.94
N GLN A 51 4.19 13.85 3.44
CA GLN A 51 4.51 13.63 4.88
C GLN A 51 5.99 13.81 5.23
N SER A 52 6.91 13.74 4.27
CA SER A 52 8.34 13.94 4.53
C SER A 52 9.00 14.65 3.34
N PRO A 53 9.09 15.99 3.36
CA PRO A 53 9.74 16.76 2.29
C PRO A 53 11.25 16.50 2.17
N ASP A 54 11.83 15.75 3.11
CA ASP A 54 13.25 15.39 3.16
C ASP A 54 13.56 14.09 2.39
N ASP A 55 12.55 13.25 2.10
CA ASP A 55 12.71 12.06 1.26
C ASP A 55 12.64 12.40 -0.24
N ARG A 56 13.19 13.57 -0.58
CA ARG A 56 13.55 14.00 -1.94
C ARG A 56 14.79 13.24 -2.42
N THR A 57 14.96 11.97 -2.05
CA THR A 57 15.85 11.08 -2.78
C THR A 57 15.23 10.83 -4.14
N LEU A 58 15.39 11.83 -5.01
CA LEU A 58 15.24 11.87 -6.46
C LEU A 58 16.22 10.87 -7.09
N GLY A 59 16.15 9.61 -6.67
CA GLY A 59 16.89 8.53 -7.29
C GLY A 59 16.31 8.25 -8.66
N TYR A 60 17.15 7.67 -9.54
CA TYR A 60 16.85 7.14 -10.87
C TYR A 60 15.51 6.36 -11.02
N ALA A 61 14.86 5.97 -9.93
CA ALA A 61 13.52 5.38 -9.88
C ALA A 61 12.39 6.35 -10.25
N LEU A 62 12.55 7.67 -10.04
CA LEU A 62 11.56 8.69 -10.44
C LEU A 62 11.41 8.73 -11.97
N LEU A 63 12.54 8.62 -12.67
CA LEU A 63 12.64 8.62 -14.14
C LEU A 63 12.17 7.31 -14.79
N ARG A 64 11.99 6.24 -14.00
CA ARG A 64 11.64 4.91 -14.51
C ARG A 64 10.14 4.61 -14.52
N SER A 65 9.31 5.44 -13.90
CA SER A 65 7.86 5.22 -13.84
C SER A 65 7.08 6.50 -14.11
N PRO A 66 6.22 6.54 -15.15
CA PRO A 66 5.39 7.70 -15.43
C PRO A 66 4.45 8.04 -14.27
N LEU A 67 4.10 7.05 -13.44
CA LEU A 67 3.29 7.25 -12.24
C LEU A 67 4.02 8.07 -11.17
N ASN A 68 5.33 7.87 -11.00
CA ASN A 68 6.12 8.62 -10.03
C ASN A 68 6.26 10.09 -10.46
N LEU A 69 6.35 10.34 -11.78
CA LEU A 69 6.37 11.69 -12.34
C LEU A 69 5.02 12.40 -12.14
N TYR A 70 3.91 11.67 -12.31
CA TYR A 70 2.56 12.17 -12.04
C TYR A 70 2.38 12.53 -10.56
N GLU A 71 2.78 11.64 -9.63
CA GLU A 71 2.75 11.94 -8.19
C GLU A 71 3.53 13.23 -7.89
N LEU A 72 4.77 13.35 -8.40
CA LEU A 72 5.58 14.54 -8.19
C LEU A 72 4.90 15.82 -8.72
N ALA A 73 4.43 15.79 -9.97
CA ALA A 73 3.80 16.93 -10.62
C ALA A 73 2.52 17.39 -9.92
N THR A 74 1.71 16.44 -9.46
CA THR A 74 0.43 16.72 -8.79
C THR A 74 0.59 17.12 -7.32
N SER A 75 1.63 16.63 -6.65
CA SER A 75 2.01 17.12 -5.31
C SER A 75 2.37 18.60 -5.32
N PHE A 76 2.99 19.12 -6.39
CA PHE A 76 3.24 20.56 -6.54
C PHE A 76 1.95 21.39 -6.70
N SER A 77 0.87 20.79 -7.20
CA SER A 77 -0.44 21.45 -7.32
C SER A 77 -1.25 21.48 -6.02
N GLY A 78 -0.68 21.02 -4.90
CA GLY A 78 -1.39 20.96 -3.61
C GLY A 78 -2.46 19.86 -3.53
N THR A 79 -2.43 18.90 -4.46
CA THR A 79 -3.33 17.74 -4.44
C THR A 79 -2.71 16.59 -3.65
N PHE A 80 -3.53 15.63 -3.23
CA PHE A 80 -3.13 14.43 -2.49
C PHE A 80 -3.12 13.21 -3.45
N PRO A 81 -2.05 12.98 -4.23
CA PRO A 81 -2.02 11.92 -5.24
C PRO A 81 -1.81 10.52 -4.65
N GLU A 82 -1.47 10.43 -3.35
CA GLU A 82 -1.14 9.16 -2.69
C GLU A 82 -2.23 8.08 -2.82
N PRO A 83 -3.54 8.35 -2.70
CA PRO A 83 -4.58 7.32 -2.85
C PRO A 83 -4.64 6.74 -4.27
N LEU A 84 -4.50 7.58 -5.29
CA LEU A 84 -4.52 7.12 -6.68
C LEU A 84 -3.29 6.28 -7.01
N ALA A 85 -2.11 6.76 -6.60
CA ALA A 85 -0.88 6.04 -6.85
C ALA A 85 -0.82 4.72 -6.06
N PHE A 86 -1.33 4.71 -4.82
CA PHE A 86 -1.57 3.48 -4.07
C PHE A 86 -2.46 2.52 -4.86
N THR A 87 -3.59 2.99 -5.37
CA THR A 87 -4.55 2.16 -6.12
C THR A 87 -3.90 1.50 -7.33
N ILE A 88 -3.14 2.26 -8.12
CA ILE A 88 -2.45 1.73 -9.31
C ILE A 88 -1.39 0.70 -8.91
N ARG A 89 -0.58 0.98 -7.88
CA ARG A 89 0.44 0.04 -7.38
C ARG A 89 -0.19 -1.22 -6.79
N ALA A 90 -1.29 -1.08 -6.06
CA ALA A 90 -2.06 -2.20 -5.50
C ALA A 90 -2.65 -3.07 -6.61
N TYR A 91 -3.20 -2.47 -7.66
CA TYR A 91 -3.71 -3.21 -8.82
C TYR A 91 -2.62 -4.06 -9.50
N TYR A 92 -1.45 -3.49 -9.78
CA TYR A 92 -0.36 -4.27 -10.38
C TYR A 92 0.16 -5.37 -9.46
N LYS A 93 0.22 -5.10 -8.16
CA LYS A 93 0.60 -6.12 -7.17
C LYS A 93 -0.42 -7.24 -7.11
N LEU A 94 -1.72 -6.91 -7.06
CA LEU A 94 -2.82 -7.87 -7.07
C LEU A 94 -2.77 -8.73 -8.34
N LYS A 95 -2.59 -8.11 -9.51
CA LYS A 95 -2.44 -8.84 -10.79
C LYS A 95 -1.28 -9.85 -10.75
N LYS A 96 -0.16 -9.50 -10.12
CA LYS A 96 0.99 -10.41 -9.93
C LYS A 96 0.72 -11.52 -8.91
N LEU A 97 -0.10 -11.26 -7.89
CA LEU A 97 -0.51 -12.30 -6.94
C LEU A 97 -1.46 -13.28 -7.60
N LEU A 98 -2.45 -12.79 -8.34
CA LEU A 98 -3.43 -13.62 -9.06
C LEU A 98 -2.81 -14.51 -10.15
N SER A 99 -1.60 -14.20 -10.63
CA SER A 99 -0.89 -15.08 -11.57
C SER A 99 -0.22 -16.29 -10.93
N HIS A 100 -0.07 -16.29 -9.60
CA HIS A 100 0.60 -17.37 -8.85
C HIS A 100 -0.33 -18.05 -7.84
N ASP A 101 -1.21 -17.27 -7.22
CA ASP A 101 -2.09 -17.69 -6.14
C ASP A 101 -3.55 -17.53 -6.56
N ARG A 102 -4.44 -18.36 -6.01
CA ARG A 102 -5.89 -18.22 -6.18
C ARG A 102 -6.49 -17.63 -4.91
N PHE A 103 -7.28 -16.58 -5.07
CA PHE A 103 -8.02 -15.93 -3.98
C PHE A 103 -9.51 -16.14 -4.21
N ASP A 104 -10.22 -16.54 -3.15
CA ASP A 104 -11.68 -16.68 -3.20
C ASP A 104 -12.37 -15.32 -3.08
N ILE A 105 -11.76 -14.37 -2.36
CA ILE A 105 -12.30 -13.03 -2.06
C ILE A 105 -11.16 -12.00 -2.13
N ILE A 106 -11.44 -10.82 -2.72
CA ILE A 106 -10.56 -9.65 -2.82
C ILE A 106 -11.28 -8.43 -2.26
#